data_AF-A0A352HQY0-F1
#
_entry.id   AF-A0A352HQY0-F1
#
_cell.length_a   1.000
_cell.length_b   1.000
_cell.length_c   1.000
_cell.angle_alpha   90.00
_cell.angle_beta   90.00
_cell.angle_gamma   90.00
#
_symmetry.space_group_name_H-M   'P 1'
#
loop_
_entity.id
_entity.type
_entity.pdbx_description
1 polymer ?
#
loop_
_entity_poly.entity_id
_entity_poly.type
_entity_poly.pdbx_seq_one_letter_code
_entity_poly.pdbx_strand_id
1 'polypeptide(L)'
;MVLREMMDIVPGMAHMVSRIEVMSAPGRRRLMSLPWLRDAESIRRALEAVGELIAEDSNPDRAKAMDAIRLGLMQIKEIKGTAARTLQADRLDDIELFELKSFALTVMELRKALMQTDITAVVMPDLEPVADILDPCRARIPHFYVYDDYSTELAAVRKRIKALNADGSDEATREAEQLFITATELEDDIREDLSRQLHTHADAINEALAQVAQLDVLQALSRLAASEHLTKPLAASEGVHYTGLVNPAVRAALAQKGKTYQPVDITLRPGATVITGANMAGKSVLLKSAALAQAMMQFGMYVPAAEARIAPVDEILLSIGD
;
A
#
# COMPACT_ATOMS: atom_id res chain seq x y z
N MET A 1 -7.93 17.79 1.49
CA MET A 1 -7.19 17.70 0.22
C MET A 1 -6.33 16.45 0.21
N VAL A 2 -6.40 15.66 -0.84
CA VAL A 2 -5.59 14.44 -1.03
C VAL A 2 -4.67 14.53 -2.24
N LEU A 3 -3.72 13.61 -2.37
CA LEU A 3 -2.75 13.59 -3.46
C LEU A 3 -3.41 13.65 -4.85
N ARG A 4 -4.51 12.92 -5.05
CA ARG A 4 -5.25 12.94 -6.31
C ARG A 4 -5.68 14.35 -6.73
N GLU A 5 -6.21 15.12 -5.79
CA GLU A 5 -6.66 16.50 -6.06
C GLU A 5 -5.47 17.44 -6.32
N MET A 6 -4.35 17.22 -5.62
CA MET A 6 -3.14 18.01 -5.84
C MET A 6 -2.56 17.84 -7.26
N MET A 7 -2.75 16.67 -7.88
CA MET A 7 -2.27 16.43 -9.25
C MET A 7 -2.87 17.41 -10.27
N ASP A 8 -4.08 17.90 -10.02
CA ASP A 8 -4.76 18.88 -10.86
C ASP A 8 -4.35 20.32 -10.54
N ILE A 9 -3.90 20.58 -9.31
CA ILE A 9 -3.52 21.91 -8.82
C ILE A 9 -2.06 22.24 -9.16
N VAL A 10 -1.13 21.32 -8.91
CA VAL A 10 0.32 21.58 -9.02
C VAL A 10 0.92 20.92 -10.26
N PRO A 11 1.36 21.71 -11.27
CA PRO A 11 2.00 21.17 -12.46
C PRO A 11 3.25 20.35 -12.13
N GLY A 12 3.35 19.17 -12.73
CA GLY A 12 4.44 18.23 -12.50
C GLY A 12 4.18 17.22 -11.38
N MET A 13 3.16 17.42 -10.54
CA MET A 13 2.82 16.42 -9.53
C MET A 13 2.36 15.11 -10.18
N ALA A 14 1.52 15.19 -11.23
CA ALA A 14 1.13 14.02 -12.02
C ALA A 14 2.32 13.28 -12.66
N HIS A 15 3.37 14.02 -13.09
CA HIS A 15 4.59 13.42 -13.61
C HIS A 15 5.32 12.60 -12.53
N MET A 16 5.46 13.16 -11.33
CA MET A 16 6.10 12.45 -10.21
C MET A 16 5.28 11.22 -9.79
N VAL A 17 3.96 11.37 -9.65
CA VAL A 17 3.07 10.25 -9.28
C VAL A 17 3.09 9.14 -10.33
N SER A 18 3.21 9.47 -11.61
CA SER A 18 3.30 8.44 -12.68
C SER A 18 4.55 7.57 -12.61
N ARG A 19 5.58 8.00 -11.86
CA ARG A 19 6.82 7.26 -11.62
C ARG A 19 6.81 6.46 -10.31
N ILE A 20 5.75 6.58 -9.51
CA ILE A 20 5.63 5.82 -8.26
C ILE A 20 5.09 4.43 -8.59
N GLU A 21 5.95 3.42 -8.45
CA GLU A 21 5.62 2.02 -8.69
C GLU A 21 5.18 1.34 -7.38
N VAL A 22 3.88 1.30 -7.15
CA VAL A 22 3.23 0.49 -6.09
C VAL A 22 2.97 -0.92 -6.60
N MET A 23 3.16 -1.92 -5.75
CA MET A 23 3.05 -3.34 -6.11
C MET A 23 1.66 -3.92 -5.84
N SER A 24 0.93 -3.37 -4.87
CA SER A 24 -0.34 -3.88 -4.39
C SER A 24 -1.51 -2.94 -4.72
N ALA A 25 -2.70 -3.52 -4.93
CA ALA A 25 -3.91 -2.73 -5.13
C ALA A 25 -4.27 -1.82 -3.92
N PRO A 26 -4.16 -2.30 -2.66
CA PRO A 26 -4.30 -1.44 -1.48
C PRO A 26 -3.31 -0.27 -1.46
N GLY A 27 -2.05 -0.51 -1.81
CA GLY A 27 -1.02 0.54 -1.90
C GLY A 27 -1.36 1.60 -2.93
N ARG A 28 -1.85 1.22 -4.11
CA ARG A 28 -2.30 2.18 -5.14
C ARG A 28 -3.44 3.07 -4.66
N ARG A 29 -4.42 2.50 -3.96
CA ARG A 29 -5.51 3.28 -3.37
C ARG A 29 -4.98 4.24 -2.31
N ARG A 30 -4.09 3.76 -1.44
CA ARG A 30 -3.48 4.54 -0.36
C ARG A 30 -2.63 5.69 -0.88
N LEU A 31 -1.86 5.49 -1.94
CA LEU A 31 -1.07 6.54 -2.59
C LEU A 31 -1.97 7.70 -3.00
N MET A 32 -3.06 7.42 -3.70
CA MET A 32 -3.97 8.44 -4.20
C MET A 32 -4.74 9.16 -3.08
N SER A 33 -4.85 8.53 -1.90
CA SER A 33 -5.49 9.09 -0.72
C SER A 33 -4.51 9.63 0.33
N LEU A 34 -3.22 9.80 -0.02
CA LEU A 34 -2.27 10.45 0.88
C LEU A 34 -2.80 11.85 1.27
N PRO A 35 -2.82 12.18 2.57
CA PRO A 35 -3.35 13.44 3.05
C PRO A 35 -2.34 14.58 2.89
N TRP A 36 -2.85 15.80 2.73
CA TRP A 36 -2.05 17.02 2.87
C TRP A 36 -1.65 17.24 4.34
N LEU A 37 -0.37 17.07 4.66
CA LEU A 37 0.16 17.25 6.01
C LEU A 37 0.43 18.74 6.28
N ARG A 38 -0.13 19.27 7.37
CA ARG A 38 -0.04 20.70 7.71
C ARG A 38 0.97 21.02 8.80
N ASP A 39 1.24 20.06 9.69
CA ASP A 39 2.16 20.24 10.80
C ASP A 39 3.54 19.66 10.50
N ALA A 40 4.58 20.35 10.98
CA ALA A 40 5.97 19.96 10.76
C ALA A 40 6.30 18.58 11.32
N GLU A 41 5.65 18.16 12.41
CA GLU A 41 5.89 16.89 13.08
C GLU A 41 5.38 15.71 12.25
N SER A 42 4.16 15.77 11.72
CA SER A 42 3.62 14.73 10.84
C SER A 42 4.41 14.64 9.52
N ILE A 43 4.83 15.78 8.96
CA ILE A 43 5.71 15.79 7.78
C ILE A 43 7.04 15.12 8.10
N ARG A 44 7.67 15.48 9.23
CA ARG A 44 8.92 14.89 9.68
C ARG A 44 8.80 13.38 9.82
N ARG A 45 7.76 12.88 10.48
CA ARG A 45 7.49 11.43 10.62
C ARG A 45 7.29 10.74 9.28
N ALA A 46 6.53 11.33 8.37
CA ALA A 46 6.33 10.76 7.03
C ALA A 46 7.64 10.66 6.24
N LEU A 47 8.48 11.69 6.31
CA LEU A 47 9.79 11.69 5.67
C LEU A 47 10.79 10.74 6.35
N GLU A 48 10.71 10.57 7.67
CA GLU A 48 11.49 9.57 8.41
C GLU A 48 11.12 8.15 8.02
N ALA A 49 9.82 7.87 7.90
CA ALA A 49 9.33 6.58 7.43
C ALA A 49 9.88 6.21 6.04
N VAL A 50 9.92 7.17 5.10
CA VAL A 50 10.56 6.94 3.79
C VAL A 50 12.07 6.70 3.94
N GLY A 51 12.72 7.45 4.84
CA GLY A 51 14.14 7.32 5.14
C GLY A 51 14.55 5.96 5.72
N GLU A 52 13.71 5.36 6.57
CA GLU A 52 13.92 3.99 7.09
C GLU A 52 14.04 2.99 5.93
N LEU A 53 13.10 3.04 4.98
CA LEU A 53 13.08 2.14 3.81
C LEU A 53 14.30 2.35 2.91
N ILE A 54 14.73 3.60 2.69
CA ILE A 54 15.93 3.91 1.90
C ILE A 54 17.19 3.33 2.57
N ALA A 55 17.30 3.45 3.90
CA ALA A 55 18.42 2.92 4.66
C ALA A 55 18.50 1.40 4.59
N GLU A 56 17.36 0.71 4.74
CA GLU A 56 17.28 -0.75 4.66
C GLU A 56 17.53 -1.26 3.23
N ASP A 57 16.99 -0.61 2.20
CA ASP A 57 17.25 -0.97 0.80
C ASP A 57 18.74 -0.83 0.42
N SER A 58 19.46 0.08 1.09
CA SER A 58 20.89 0.32 0.85
C SER A 58 21.79 -0.62 1.66
N ASN A 59 21.24 -1.38 2.61
CA ASN A 59 22.00 -2.26 3.50
C ASN A 59 22.10 -3.69 2.91
N PRO A 60 23.30 -4.16 2.51
CA PRO A 60 23.47 -5.49 1.92
C PRO A 60 23.02 -6.64 2.84
N ASP A 61 23.18 -6.50 4.16
CA ASP A 61 22.80 -7.52 5.14
C ASP A 61 21.28 -7.71 5.23
N ARG A 62 20.52 -6.70 4.79
CA ARG A 62 19.05 -6.65 4.83
C ARG A 62 18.41 -7.00 3.48
N ALA A 63 19.21 -7.16 2.43
CA ALA A 63 18.72 -7.39 1.06
C ALA A 63 17.71 -8.54 0.96
N LYS A 64 17.99 -9.67 1.63
CA LYS A 64 17.09 -10.83 1.64
C LYS A 64 15.73 -10.52 2.28
N ALA A 65 15.71 -9.76 3.36
CA ALA A 65 14.47 -9.35 4.03
C ALA A 65 13.68 -8.38 3.16
N MET A 66 14.35 -7.41 2.54
CA MET A 66 13.73 -6.47 1.61
C MET A 66 13.17 -7.14 0.36
N ASP A 67 13.86 -8.15 -0.19
CA ASP A 67 13.36 -8.97 -1.29
C ASP A 67 12.12 -9.78 -0.89
N ALA A 68 12.12 -10.37 0.30
CA ALA A 68 10.95 -11.06 0.84
C ALA A 68 9.75 -10.11 1.00
N ILE A 69 9.98 -8.87 1.47
CA ILE A 69 8.94 -7.85 1.55
C ILE A 69 8.37 -7.53 0.16
N ARG A 70 9.24 -7.29 -0.85
CA ARG A 70 8.80 -7.00 -2.23
C ARG A 70 7.96 -8.14 -2.80
N LEU A 71 8.44 -9.38 -2.66
CA LEU A 71 7.72 -10.57 -3.13
C LEU A 71 6.38 -10.74 -2.42
N GLY A 72 6.33 -10.53 -1.10
CA GLY A 72 5.09 -10.58 -0.34
C GLY A 72 4.08 -9.53 -0.80
N LEU A 73 4.52 -8.27 -0.99
CA LEU A 73 3.66 -7.19 -1.48
C LEU A 73 3.06 -7.47 -2.87
N MET A 74 3.83 -8.10 -3.77
CA MET A 74 3.34 -8.53 -5.09
C MET A 74 2.24 -9.60 -5.02
N GLN A 75 2.20 -10.39 -3.95
CA GLN A 75 1.19 -11.44 -3.74
C GLN A 75 -0.10 -10.94 -3.10
N ILE A 76 -0.12 -9.70 -2.60
CA ILE A 76 -1.30 -9.12 -1.95
C ILE A 76 -2.40 -8.85 -2.97
N LYS A 77 -3.54 -9.53 -2.77
CA LYS A 77 -4.78 -9.28 -3.52
C LYS A 77 -5.60 -8.16 -2.89
N GLU A 78 -6.49 -7.57 -3.68
CA GLU A 78 -7.48 -6.62 -3.17
C GLU A 78 -8.61 -7.36 -2.47
N ILE A 79 -8.67 -7.28 -1.14
CA ILE A 79 -9.69 -7.95 -0.33
C ILE A 79 -10.52 -6.98 0.53
N LYS A 80 -10.54 -5.68 0.20
CA LYS A 80 -11.28 -4.69 1.01
C LYS A 80 -12.77 -5.01 1.12
N GLY A 81 -13.38 -5.55 0.06
CA GLY A 81 -14.77 -5.99 0.09
C GLY A 81 -14.97 -7.09 1.11
N THR A 82 -14.18 -8.15 1.02
CA THR A 82 -14.17 -9.29 1.95
C THR A 82 -13.92 -8.87 3.40
N ALA A 83 -12.94 -7.99 3.64
CA ALA A 83 -12.65 -7.47 4.97
C ALA A 83 -13.80 -6.62 5.55
N ALA A 84 -14.51 -5.85 4.70
CA ALA A 84 -15.68 -5.09 5.12
C ALA A 84 -16.87 -6.01 5.47
N ARG A 85 -17.10 -7.06 4.69
CA ARG A 85 -18.12 -8.09 4.97
C ARG A 85 -17.82 -8.87 6.26
N THR A 86 -16.55 -9.20 6.48
CA THR A 86 -16.09 -9.81 7.75
C THR A 86 -16.40 -8.90 8.94
N LEU A 87 -16.18 -7.59 8.81
CA LEU A 87 -16.52 -6.62 9.84
C LEU A 87 -18.03 -6.54 10.11
N GLN A 88 -18.87 -6.75 9.09
CA GLN A 88 -20.33 -6.78 9.22
C GLN A 88 -20.89 -8.11 9.72
N ALA A 89 -20.02 -9.10 9.98
CA ALA A 89 -20.40 -10.48 10.31
C ALA A 89 -21.26 -11.15 9.24
N ASP A 90 -21.07 -10.76 7.98
CA ASP A 90 -21.73 -11.40 6.85
C ASP A 90 -21.18 -12.82 6.65
N ARG A 91 -22.04 -13.72 6.16
CA ARG A 91 -21.63 -15.05 5.72
C ARG A 91 -20.74 -14.94 4.47
N LEU A 92 -19.51 -15.43 4.57
CA LEU A 92 -18.51 -15.44 3.50
C LEU A 92 -18.60 -16.73 2.68
N ASP A 93 -18.27 -16.63 1.39
CA ASP A 93 -18.14 -17.79 0.50
C ASP A 93 -16.72 -18.39 0.50
N ASP A 94 -16.53 -19.52 -0.20
CA ASP A 94 -15.24 -20.21 -0.25
C ASP A 94 -14.13 -19.36 -0.89
N ILE A 95 -14.46 -18.47 -1.83
CA ILE A 95 -13.50 -17.59 -2.51
C ILE A 95 -13.02 -16.53 -1.53
N GLU A 96 -13.95 -15.93 -0.79
CA GLU A 96 -13.67 -14.94 0.24
C GLU A 96 -12.84 -15.51 1.39
N LEU A 97 -13.18 -16.71 1.86
CA LEU A 97 -12.43 -17.44 2.90
C LEU A 97 -11.03 -17.82 2.40
N PHE A 98 -10.91 -18.24 1.15
CA PHE A 98 -9.62 -18.47 0.48
C PHE A 98 -8.75 -17.21 0.43
N GLU A 99 -9.35 -16.07 0.06
CA GLU A 99 -8.67 -14.79 -0.03
C GLU A 99 -8.17 -14.31 1.33
N LEU A 100 -8.99 -14.45 2.38
CA LEU A 100 -8.60 -14.12 3.75
C LEU A 100 -7.46 -15.01 4.25
N LYS A 101 -7.53 -16.33 4.02
CA LYS A 101 -6.46 -17.25 4.38
C LYS A 101 -5.17 -16.88 3.67
N SER A 102 -5.23 -16.67 2.35
CA SER A 102 -4.06 -16.31 1.55
C SER A 102 -3.45 -14.99 2.02
N PHE A 103 -4.28 -13.99 2.31
CA PHE A 103 -3.85 -12.71 2.84
C PHE A 103 -3.19 -12.85 4.22
N ALA A 104 -3.79 -13.60 5.14
CA ALA A 104 -3.25 -13.83 6.47
C ALA A 104 -1.86 -14.48 6.41
N LEU A 105 -1.68 -15.51 5.58
CA LEU A 105 -0.38 -16.15 5.37
C LEU A 105 0.67 -15.19 4.82
N THR A 106 0.32 -14.37 3.83
CA THR A 106 1.24 -13.36 3.27
C THR A 106 1.62 -12.30 4.32
N VAL A 107 0.67 -11.83 5.12
CA VAL A 107 0.93 -10.87 6.21
C VAL A 107 1.85 -11.45 7.27
N MET A 108 1.68 -12.73 7.62
CA MET A 108 2.57 -13.42 8.57
C MET A 108 4.01 -13.48 8.05
N GLU A 109 4.22 -13.79 6.76
CA GLU A 109 5.56 -13.77 6.16
C GLU A 109 6.13 -12.35 6.05
N LEU A 110 5.31 -11.36 5.68
CA LEU A 110 5.71 -9.94 5.69
C LEU A 110 6.14 -9.50 7.09
N ARG A 111 5.39 -9.86 8.12
CA ARG A 111 5.71 -9.58 9.53
C ARG A 111 7.07 -10.17 9.92
N LYS A 112 7.32 -11.42 9.54
CA LYS A 112 8.60 -12.10 9.79
C LYS A 112 9.77 -11.45 9.04
N ALA A 113 9.54 -10.95 7.81
CA ALA A 113 10.55 -10.22 7.06
C ALA A 113 10.84 -8.85 7.70
N LEU A 114 9.81 -8.12 8.14
CA LEU A 114 9.96 -6.85 8.85
C LEU A 114 10.68 -7.00 10.19
N MET A 115 10.51 -8.10 10.91
CA MET A 115 11.29 -8.38 12.14
C MET A 115 12.81 -8.50 11.90
N GLN A 116 13.26 -8.63 10.65
CA GLN A 116 14.67 -8.70 10.27
C GLN A 116 15.24 -7.35 9.81
N THR A 117 14.42 -6.29 9.80
CA THR A 117 14.79 -4.93 9.41
C THR A 117 14.64 -3.97 10.60
N ASP A 118 15.18 -2.76 10.46
CA ASP A 118 15.03 -1.70 11.46
C ASP A 118 13.85 -0.74 11.13
N ILE A 119 12.88 -1.21 10.33
CA ILE A 119 11.69 -0.44 9.93
C ILE A 119 10.70 -0.40 11.09
N THR A 120 10.38 0.80 11.57
CA THR A 120 9.45 1.03 12.69
C THR A 120 8.17 1.74 12.26
N ALA A 121 8.18 2.36 11.08
CA ALA A 121 7.03 3.08 10.54
C ALA A 121 5.81 2.21 10.25
N VAL A 122 5.98 0.89 10.18
CA VAL A 122 4.92 -0.09 9.88
C VAL A 122 5.02 -1.22 10.90
N VAL A 123 3.89 -1.55 11.52
CA VAL A 123 3.79 -2.67 12.47
C VAL A 123 2.69 -3.60 11.99
N MET A 124 3.06 -4.80 11.56
CA MET A 124 2.09 -5.79 11.09
C MET A 124 1.45 -6.51 12.29
N PRO A 125 0.10 -6.58 12.36
CA PRO A 125 -0.58 -7.34 13.39
C PRO A 125 -0.37 -8.84 13.20
N ASP A 126 -0.66 -9.60 14.23
CA ASP A 126 -0.63 -11.06 14.17
C ASP A 126 -1.93 -11.61 13.58
N LEU A 127 -1.83 -12.30 12.44
CA LEU A 127 -2.96 -12.96 11.81
C LEU A 127 -2.89 -14.49 11.91
N GLU A 128 -2.03 -15.04 12.78
CA GLU A 128 -2.03 -16.48 13.06
C GLU A 128 -3.39 -17.02 13.51
N PRO A 129 -4.18 -16.35 14.37
CA PRO A 129 -5.53 -16.81 14.73
C PRO A 129 -6.47 -16.92 13.52
N VAL A 130 -6.40 -15.97 12.58
CA VAL A 130 -7.19 -15.99 11.34
C VAL A 130 -6.78 -17.17 10.46
N ALA A 131 -5.48 -17.41 10.33
CA ALA A 131 -4.96 -18.55 9.57
C ALA A 131 -5.34 -19.88 10.21
N ASP A 132 -5.33 -19.98 11.55
CA ASP A 132 -5.71 -21.19 12.30
C ASP A 132 -7.20 -21.53 12.13
N ILE A 133 -8.09 -20.53 12.16
CA ILE A 133 -9.52 -20.72 11.89
C ILE A 133 -9.75 -21.33 10.50
N LEU A 134 -8.97 -20.90 9.49
CA LEU A 134 -9.12 -21.31 8.09
C LEU A 134 -8.24 -22.49 7.68
N ASP A 135 -7.47 -23.03 8.63
CA ASP A 135 -6.49 -24.08 8.41
C ASP A 135 -6.32 -24.96 9.65
N PRO A 136 -7.33 -25.77 10.01
CA PRO A 136 -7.31 -26.57 11.24
C PRO A 136 -6.12 -27.51 11.31
N CYS A 137 -5.64 -28.01 10.15
CA CYS A 137 -4.48 -28.87 10.02
C CYS A 137 -3.13 -28.14 10.05
N ARG A 138 -3.14 -26.80 10.08
CA ARG A 138 -1.94 -25.94 10.06
C ARG A 138 -0.95 -26.27 8.95
N ALA A 139 -1.45 -26.64 7.77
CA ALA A 139 -0.63 -26.93 6.60
C ALA A 139 0.04 -25.67 6.04
N ARG A 140 -0.52 -24.48 6.32
CA ARG A 140 -0.09 -23.15 5.86
C ARG A 140 0.02 -23.05 4.33
N ILE A 141 -0.87 -23.75 3.63
CA ILE A 141 -0.96 -23.73 2.16
C ILE A 141 -2.03 -22.71 1.76
N PRO A 142 -1.79 -21.85 0.76
CA PRO A 142 -2.79 -20.92 0.23
C PRO A 142 -3.78 -21.69 -0.65
N HIS A 143 -4.64 -22.47 -0.01
CA HIS A 143 -5.80 -23.15 -0.57
C HIS A 143 -6.86 -23.20 0.52
N PHE A 144 -8.13 -23.12 0.14
CA PHE A 144 -9.24 -23.27 1.06
C PHE A 144 -10.35 -24.09 0.39
N TYR A 145 -10.89 -25.00 1.18
CA TYR A 145 -12.19 -25.63 0.99
C TYR A 145 -12.70 -26.00 2.38
N VAL A 146 -13.98 -26.34 2.51
CA VAL A 146 -14.50 -26.90 3.76
C VAL A 146 -13.91 -28.30 3.98
N TYR A 147 -12.79 -28.37 4.72
CA TYR A 147 -12.07 -29.58 5.07
C TYR A 147 -12.92 -30.51 5.95
N ASP A 148 -12.67 -31.82 5.84
CA ASP A 148 -13.27 -32.82 6.74
C ASP A 148 -12.89 -32.58 8.21
N ASP A 149 -11.74 -31.97 8.46
CA ASP A 149 -11.26 -31.61 9.79
C ASP A 149 -12.12 -30.56 10.51
N TYR A 150 -13.00 -29.84 9.80
CA TYR A 150 -13.96 -28.93 10.43
C TYR A 150 -15.14 -29.65 11.08
N SER A 151 -15.53 -30.83 10.58
CA SER A 151 -16.68 -31.56 11.08
C SER A 151 -16.58 -33.05 10.83
N THR A 152 -16.58 -33.82 11.92
CA THR A 152 -16.65 -35.30 11.86
C THR A 152 -17.93 -35.79 11.21
N GLU A 153 -19.02 -35.01 11.32
CA GLU A 153 -20.30 -35.32 10.70
C GLU A 153 -20.22 -35.18 9.17
N LEU A 154 -19.69 -34.06 8.68
CA LEU A 154 -19.46 -33.84 7.25
C LEU A 154 -18.56 -34.92 6.64
N ALA A 155 -17.47 -35.27 7.35
CA ALA A 155 -16.56 -36.34 6.94
C ALA A 155 -17.28 -37.70 6.81
N ALA A 156 -18.17 -38.02 7.76
CA ALA A 156 -18.96 -39.25 7.73
C ALA A 156 -19.94 -39.26 6.56
N VAL A 157 -20.63 -38.15 6.30
CA VAL A 157 -21.56 -37.99 5.18
C VAL A 157 -20.84 -38.13 3.84
N ARG A 158 -19.72 -37.43 3.62
CA ARG A 158 -18.91 -37.55 2.40
C ARG A 158 -18.41 -38.98 2.16
N LYS A 159 -17.98 -39.68 3.22
CA LYS A 159 -17.58 -41.09 3.14
C LYS A 159 -18.76 -41.99 2.74
N ARG A 160 -19.96 -41.74 3.26
CA ARG A 160 -21.18 -42.47 2.91
C ARG A 160 -21.58 -42.25 1.46
N ILE A 161 -21.56 -41.00 0.97
CA ILE A 161 -21.80 -40.66 -0.44
C ILE A 161 -20.83 -41.44 -1.35
N LYS A 162 -19.53 -41.45 -1.03
CA LYS A 162 -18.53 -42.18 -1.81
C LYS A 162 -18.79 -43.69 -1.86
N ALA A 163 -19.27 -44.28 -0.76
CA ALA A 163 -19.61 -45.70 -0.71
C ALA A 163 -20.86 -46.04 -1.53
N LEU A 164 -21.89 -45.20 -1.47
CA LEU A 164 -23.14 -45.38 -2.24
C LEU A 164 -22.90 -45.21 -3.74
N ASN A 165 -22.09 -44.24 -4.15
CA ASN A 165 -21.70 -44.06 -5.55
C ASN A 165 -20.90 -45.24 -6.11
N ALA A 166 -20.21 -46.00 -5.25
CA ALA A 166 -19.49 -47.21 -5.66
C ALA A 166 -20.40 -48.44 -5.81
N ASP A 167 -21.55 -48.47 -5.13
CA ASP A 167 -22.57 -49.54 -5.24
C ASP A 167 -23.31 -49.47 -6.59
N GLY A 168 -23.66 -48.26 -7.03
CA GLY A 168 -24.22 -48.01 -8.37
C GLY A 168 -25.67 -48.48 -8.58
N SER A 169 -26.39 -48.86 -7.52
CA SER A 169 -27.82 -49.17 -7.59
C SER A 169 -28.69 -47.91 -7.67
N ASP A 170 -29.90 -48.02 -8.22
CA ASP A 170 -30.87 -46.91 -8.29
C ASP A 170 -31.26 -46.40 -6.90
N GLU A 171 -31.32 -47.29 -5.90
CA GLU A 171 -31.62 -46.94 -4.52
C GLU A 171 -30.44 -46.22 -3.85
N ALA A 172 -29.21 -46.71 -4.04
CA ALA A 172 -28.01 -46.04 -3.55
C ALA A 172 -27.81 -44.65 -4.17
N THR A 173 -28.17 -44.48 -5.44
CA THR A 173 -28.09 -43.18 -6.13
C THR A 173 -29.02 -42.15 -5.47
N ARG A 174 -30.27 -42.53 -5.17
CA ARG A 174 -31.23 -41.65 -4.49
C ARG A 174 -30.79 -41.29 -3.06
N GLU A 175 -30.24 -42.25 -2.31
CA GLU A 175 -29.70 -42.00 -0.97
C GLU A 175 -28.49 -41.05 -1.05
N ALA A 176 -27.60 -41.21 -2.03
CA ALA A 176 -26.45 -40.34 -2.24
C ALA A 176 -26.87 -38.89 -2.57
N GLU A 177 -27.91 -38.71 -3.38
CA GLU A 177 -28.48 -37.38 -3.69
C GLU A 177 -29.02 -36.69 -2.44
N GLN A 178 -29.73 -37.40 -1.56
CA GLN A 178 -30.22 -36.84 -0.29
C GLN A 178 -29.07 -36.44 0.63
N LEU A 179 -28.06 -37.30 0.77
CA LEU A 179 -26.88 -37.01 1.58
C LEU A 179 -26.05 -35.86 1.01
N PHE A 180 -26.06 -35.66 -0.30
CA PHE A 180 -25.40 -34.51 -0.94
C PHE A 180 -26.05 -33.19 -0.52
N ILE A 181 -27.38 -33.14 -0.42
CA ILE A 181 -28.10 -31.98 0.12
C ILE A 181 -27.68 -31.73 1.57
N THR A 182 -27.69 -32.76 2.41
CA THR A 182 -27.24 -32.65 3.82
C THR A 182 -25.79 -32.20 3.93
N ALA A 183 -24.89 -32.70 3.09
CA ALA A 183 -23.50 -32.26 3.06
C ALA A 183 -23.39 -30.76 2.71
N THR A 184 -24.20 -30.29 1.77
CA THR A 184 -24.23 -28.87 1.38
C THR A 184 -24.71 -27.99 2.54
N GLU A 185 -25.77 -28.41 3.25
CA GLU A 185 -26.28 -27.71 4.44
C GLU A 185 -25.23 -27.66 5.56
N LEU A 186 -24.52 -28.75 5.82
CA LEU A 186 -23.43 -28.79 6.81
C LEU A 186 -22.27 -27.88 6.41
N GLU A 187 -21.89 -27.85 5.13
CA GLU A 187 -20.86 -26.91 4.66
C GLU A 187 -21.31 -25.46 4.80
N ASP A 188 -22.60 -25.18 4.56
CA ASP A 188 -23.20 -23.87 4.74
C ASP A 188 -23.10 -23.39 6.20
N ASP A 189 -23.44 -24.26 7.15
CA ASP A 189 -23.35 -24.01 8.59
C ASP A 189 -21.90 -23.79 9.02
N ILE A 190 -20.95 -24.60 8.50
CA ILE A 190 -19.53 -24.42 8.77
C ILE A 190 -19.06 -23.05 8.25
N ARG A 191 -19.44 -22.65 7.04
CA ARG A 191 -19.08 -21.32 6.51
C ARG A 191 -19.63 -20.18 7.38
N GLU A 192 -20.85 -20.32 7.89
CA GLU A 192 -21.43 -19.34 8.81
C GLU A 192 -20.63 -19.26 10.12
N ASP A 193 -20.28 -20.40 10.71
CA ASP A 193 -19.50 -20.43 11.95
C ASP A 193 -18.09 -19.88 11.75
N LEU A 194 -17.40 -20.24 10.67
CA LEU A 194 -16.10 -19.68 10.31
C LEU A 194 -16.20 -18.16 10.14
N SER A 195 -17.22 -17.65 9.45
CA SER A 195 -17.44 -16.21 9.28
C SER A 195 -17.63 -15.49 10.62
N ARG A 196 -18.37 -16.12 11.55
CA ARG A 196 -18.58 -15.61 12.91
C ARG A 196 -17.29 -15.58 13.73
N GLN A 197 -16.46 -16.61 13.63
CA GLN A 197 -15.15 -16.63 14.29
C GLN A 197 -14.23 -15.55 13.71
N LEU A 198 -14.18 -15.42 12.39
CA LEU A 198 -13.38 -14.40 11.69
C LEU A 198 -13.80 -12.96 12.03
N HIS A 199 -15.09 -12.72 12.25
CA HIS A 199 -15.60 -11.41 12.66
C HIS A 199 -14.89 -10.89 13.92
N THR A 200 -14.56 -11.77 14.88
CA THR A 200 -13.84 -11.38 16.10
C THR A 200 -12.41 -10.89 15.86
N HIS A 201 -11.88 -11.12 14.66
CA HIS A 201 -10.55 -10.68 14.19
C HIS A 201 -10.64 -9.62 13.08
N ALA A 202 -11.82 -9.08 12.77
CA ALA A 202 -12.02 -8.15 11.67
C ALA A 202 -11.16 -6.89 11.79
N ASP A 203 -10.96 -6.37 13.01
CA ASP A 203 -10.12 -5.20 13.24
C ASP A 203 -8.65 -5.47 12.87
N ALA A 204 -8.11 -6.62 13.28
CA ALA A 204 -6.73 -7.02 12.95
C ALA A 204 -6.55 -7.21 11.43
N ILE A 205 -7.55 -7.76 10.74
CA ILE A 205 -7.53 -7.91 9.27
C ILE A 205 -7.51 -6.53 8.59
N ASN A 206 -8.35 -5.60 9.04
CA ASN A 206 -8.41 -4.25 8.48
C ASN A 206 -7.15 -3.44 8.80
N GLU A 207 -6.59 -3.59 10.00
CA GLU A 207 -5.30 -3.01 10.36
C GLU A 207 -4.18 -3.55 9.47
N ALA A 208 -4.11 -4.87 9.27
CA ALA A 208 -3.14 -5.47 8.37
C ALA A 208 -3.24 -4.91 6.94
N LEU A 209 -4.45 -4.71 6.42
CA LEU A 209 -4.65 -4.09 5.11
C LEU A 209 -4.11 -2.66 5.04
N ALA A 210 -4.32 -1.87 6.10
CA ALA A 210 -3.80 -0.52 6.18
C ALA A 210 -2.26 -0.51 6.25
N GLN A 211 -1.66 -1.40 7.05
CA GLN A 211 -0.22 -1.53 7.24
C GLN A 211 0.48 -2.03 5.96
N VAL A 212 -0.10 -3.00 5.26
CA VAL A 212 0.37 -3.46 3.94
C VAL A 212 0.31 -2.34 2.91
N ALA A 213 -0.79 -1.58 2.86
CA ALA A 213 -0.91 -0.45 1.94
C ALA A 213 0.10 0.66 2.26
N GLN A 214 0.38 0.91 3.54
CA GLN A 214 1.39 1.87 3.97
C GLN A 214 2.81 1.41 3.60
N LEU A 215 3.14 0.15 3.85
CA LEU A 215 4.45 -0.41 3.51
C LEU A 215 4.74 -0.31 2.01
N ASP A 216 3.77 -0.66 1.17
CA ASP A 216 3.90 -0.58 -0.28
C ASP A 216 4.13 0.86 -0.76
N VAL A 217 3.37 1.84 -0.22
CA VAL A 217 3.57 3.25 -0.54
C VAL A 217 4.96 3.74 -0.10
N LEU A 218 5.39 3.41 1.13
CA LEU A 218 6.70 3.82 1.63
C LEU A 218 7.83 3.22 0.78
N GLN A 219 7.72 1.95 0.39
CA GLN A 219 8.68 1.30 -0.47
C GLN A 219 8.71 1.93 -1.88
N ALA A 220 7.54 2.27 -2.44
CA ALA A 220 7.46 2.95 -3.72
C ALA A 220 8.06 4.37 -3.67
N LEU A 221 7.85 5.11 -2.57
CA LEU A 221 8.46 6.43 -2.35
C LEU A 221 9.98 6.35 -2.15
N SER A 222 10.48 5.31 -1.45
CA SER A 222 11.92 5.02 -1.32
C SER A 222 12.56 4.83 -2.71
N ARG A 223 11.96 3.97 -3.55
CA ARG A 223 12.41 3.75 -4.94
C ARG A 223 12.35 5.02 -5.79
N LEU A 224 11.29 5.81 -5.66
CA LEU A 224 11.18 7.10 -6.35
C LEU A 224 12.32 8.02 -5.93
N ALA A 225 12.62 8.12 -4.63
CA ALA A 225 13.70 8.95 -4.13
C ALA A 225 15.07 8.53 -4.68
N ALA A 226 15.36 7.24 -4.71
CA ALA A 226 16.60 6.71 -5.27
C ALA A 226 16.71 6.97 -6.79
N SER A 227 15.67 6.63 -7.55
CA SER A 227 15.66 6.73 -9.03
C SER A 227 15.68 8.16 -9.57
N GLU A 228 15.05 9.10 -8.87
CA GLU A 228 15.02 10.52 -9.28
C GLU A 228 16.09 11.38 -8.62
N HIS A 229 16.92 10.79 -7.75
CA HIS A 229 17.91 11.47 -6.92
C HIS A 229 17.28 12.58 -6.07
N LEU A 230 16.22 12.23 -5.34
CA LEU A 230 15.51 13.16 -4.46
C LEU A 230 16.16 13.21 -3.08
N THR A 231 16.05 14.35 -2.42
CA THR A 231 16.65 14.59 -1.11
C THR A 231 15.57 14.77 -0.05
N LYS A 232 15.84 14.30 1.18
CA LYS A 232 14.97 14.54 2.33
C LYS A 232 14.92 16.05 2.66
N PRO A 233 13.78 16.73 2.50
CA PRO A 233 13.66 18.11 2.94
C PRO A 233 13.61 18.20 4.46
N LEU A 234 14.01 19.36 5.00
CA LEU A 234 13.84 19.70 6.41
C LEU A 234 12.67 20.67 6.57
N ALA A 235 11.85 20.46 7.59
CA ALA A 235 10.84 21.45 7.95
C ALA A 235 11.50 22.72 8.50
N ALA A 236 11.08 23.88 8.00
CA ALA A 236 11.47 25.20 8.49
C ALA A 236 10.32 25.85 9.27
N SER A 237 10.64 26.83 10.11
CA SER A 237 9.63 27.65 10.80
C SER A 237 8.96 28.67 9.88
N GLU A 238 9.71 29.19 8.90
CA GLU A 238 9.23 30.20 7.96
C GLU A 238 10.01 30.15 6.64
N GLY A 239 9.35 30.62 5.58
CA GLY A 239 9.97 30.73 4.25
C GLY A 239 10.34 29.38 3.64
N VAL A 240 11.08 29.45 2.53
CA VAL A 240 11.64 28.27 1.87
C VAL A 240 13.05 28.55 1.39
N HIS A 241 13.90 27.54 1.45
CA HIS A 241 15.25 27.55 0.93
C HIS A 241 15.49 26.27 0.15
N TYR A 242 15.93 26.40 -1.09
CA TYR A 242 16.29 25.30 -1.96
C TYR A 242 17.68 25.56 -2.55
N THR A 243 18.53 24.53 -2.53
CA THR A 243 19.80 24.50 -3.26
C THR A 243 19.69 23.47 -4.38
N GLY A 244 20.05 23.86 -5.60
CA GLY A 244 20.02 22.99 -6.77
C GLY A 244 18.62 22.46 -7.11
N LEU A 245 17.57 23.28 -7.01
CA LEU A 245 16.21 22.87 -7.34
C LEU A 245 16.07 22.56 -8.83
N VAL A 246 15.43 21.43 -9.14
CA VAL A 246 15.21 20.93 -10.49
C VAL A 246 13.72 20.74 -10.75
N ASN A 247 13.27 21.01 -11.98
CA ASN A 247 11.98 20.54 -12.47
C ASN A 247 12.16 19.16 -13.13
N PRO A 248 11.69 18.04 -12.54
CA PRO A 248 11.97 16.70 -13.07
C PRO A 248 11.43 16.49 -14.49
N ALA A 249 10.22 16.98 -14.78
CA ALA A 249 9.59 16.84 -16.10
C ALA A 249 10.36 17.60 -17.19
N VAL A 250 10.75 18.85 -16.91
CA VAL A 250 11.55 19.65 -17.87
C VAL A 250 12.96 19.08 -18.01
N ARG A 251 13.59 18.62 -16.92
CA ARG A 251 14.89 17.93 -16.97
C ARG A 251 14.83 16.72 -17.91
N ALA A 252 13.83 15.86 -17.74
CA ALA A 252 13.66 14.68 -18.58
C ALA A 252 13.44 15.06 -20.06
N ALA A 253 12.60 16.06 -20.34
CA ALA A 253 12.34 16.52 -21.70
C ALA A 253 13.58 17.17 -22.37
N LEU A 254 14.45 17.84 -21.61
CA LEU A 254 15.71 18.38 -22.11
C LEU A 254 16.74 17.28 -22.37
N ALA A 255 16.84 16.29 -21.48
CA ALA A 255 17.74 15.15 -21.63
C ALA A 255 17.47 14.36 -22.92
N GLN A 256 16.19 14.13 -23.26
CA GLN A 256 15.80 13.52 -24.54
C GLN A 256 16.28 14.29 -25.77
N LYS A 257 16.56 15.59 -25.63
CA LYS A 257 17.07 16.48 -26.68
C LYS A 257 18.59 16.69 -26.59
N GLY A 258 19.29 15.92 -25.75
CA GLY A 258 20.73 16.08 -25.50
C GLY A 258 21.10 17.40 -24.81
N LYS A 259 20.14 18.03 -24.11
CA LYS A 259 20.35 19.28 -23.38
C LYS A 259 20.39 19.06 -21.87
N THR A 260 21.09 19.94 -21.16
CA THR A 260 21.17 19.93 -19.71
C THR A 260 20.16 20.91 -19.10
N TYR A 261 19.59 20.54 -17.96
CA TYR A 261 18.81 21.45 -17.12
C TYR A 261 19.76 22.17 -16.16
N GLN A 262 19.60 23.49 -15.98
CA GLN A 262 20.37 24.27 -15.01
C GLN A 262 19.61 24.29 -13.67
N PRO A 263 20.14 23.65 -12.60
CA PRO A 263 19.54 23.75 -11.26
C PRO A 263 19.54 25.19 -10.75
N VAL A 264 18.55 25.53 -9.92
CA VAL A 264 18.35 26.90 -9.41
C VAL A 264 18.27 26.91 -7.89
N ASP A 265 18.96 27.86 -7.27
CA ASP A 265 18.84 28.12 -5.84
C ASP A 265 17.73 29.15 -5.59
N ILE A 266 16.91 28.91 -4.58
CA ILE A 266 15.79 29.79 -4.22
C ILE A 266 15.80 30.01 -2.72
N THR A 267 15.69 31.27 -2.30
CA THR A 267 15.38 31.62 -0.91
C THR A 267 14.21 32.60 -0.90
N LEU A 268 13.09 32.19 -0.32
CA LEU A 268 11.93 33.05 -0.10
C LEU A 268 11.72 33.24 1.38
N ARG A 269 11.55 34.50 1.80
CA ARG A 269 11.13 34.88 3.16
C ARG A 269 9.63 35.15 3.17
N PRO A 270 8.97 35.18 4.34
CA PRO A 270 7.60 35.66 4.43
C PRO A 270 7.42 37.02 3.75
N GLY A 271 6.36 37.15 2.96
CA GLY A 271 6.05 38.35 2.20
C GLY A 271 5.99 38.11 0.69
N ALA A 272 5.98 39.19 -0.08
CA ALA A 272 5.90 39.14 -1.54
C ALA A 272 7.31 39.15 -2.15
N THR A 273 7.59 38.22 -3.06
CA THR A 273 8.82 38.18 -3.85
C THR A 273 8.50 38.49 -5.31
N VAL A 274 9.21 39.44 -5.91
CA VAL A 274 9.06 39.81 -7.32
C VAL A 274 10.20 39.23 -8.13
N ILE A 275 9.87 38.43 -9.16
CA ILE A 275 10.84 37.88 -10.11
C ILE A 275 10.71 38.60 -11.44
N THR A 276 11.71 39.40 -11.79
CA THR A 276 11.78 40.13 -13.07
C THR A 276 12.77 39.48 -14.03
N GLY A 277 12.60 39.69 -15.33
CA GLY A 277 13.55 39.23 -16.36
C GLY A 277 12.88 39.01 -17.70
N ALA A 278 13.66 38.72 -18.74
CA ALA A 278 13.16 38.48 -20.09
C ALA A 278 12.14 37.33 -20.17
N ASN A 279 11.27 37.35 -21.17
CA ASN A 279 10.40 36.22 -21.48
C ASN A 279 11.24 34.99 -21.88
N MET A 280 10.69 33.79 -21.64
CA MET A 280 11.36 32.50 -21.87
C MET A 280 12.62 32.24 -21.02
N ALA A 281 12.95 33.10 -20.05
CA ALA A 281 14.06 32.89 -19.11
C ALA A 281 13.75 31.87 -17.98
N GLY A 282 12.70 31.06 -18.12
CA GLY A 282 12.38 30.01 -17.14
C GLY A 282 11.64 30.46 -15.88
N LYS A 283 11.21 31.73 -15.76
CA LYS A 283 10.49 32.25 -14.58
C LYS A 283 9.27 31.40 -14.17
N SER A 284 8.44 31.00 -15.13
CA SER A 284 7.26 30.15 -14.84
C SER A 284 7.65 28.72 -14.46
N VAL A 285 8.76 28.19 -15.01
CA VAL A 285 9.29 26.88 -14.62
C VAL A 285 9.78 26.93 -13.17
N LEU A 286 10.45 28.01 -12.78
CA LEU A 286 10.91 28.22 -11.41
C LEU A 286 9.77 28.16 -10.39
N LEU A 287 8.68 28.91 -10.63
CA LEU A 287 7.51 28.92 -9.76
C LEU A 287 6.85 27.53 -9.67
N LYS A 288 6.71 26.83 -10.81
CA LYS A 288 6.16 25.47 -10.86
C LYS A 288 7.05 24.48 -10.09
N SER A 289 8.37 24.60 -10.17
CA SER A 289 9.31 23.76 -9.43
C SER A 289 9.23 23.98 -7.91
N ALA A 290 9.12 25.24 -7.47
CA ALA A 290 8.97 25.56 -6.05
C ALA A 290 7.65 25.01 -5.49
N ALA A 291 6.55 25.17 -6.24
CA ALA A 291 5.24 24.61 -5.87
C ALA A 291 5.26 23.07 -5.82
N LEU A 292 5.93 22.42 -6.79
CA LEU A 292 6.10 20.97 -6.81
C LEU A 292 6.87 20.48 -5.57
N ALA A 293 8.00 21.09 -5.24
CA ALA A 293 8.80 20.69 -4.08
C ALA A 293 8.05 20.91 -2.76
N GLN A 294 7.31 22.02 -2.62
CA GLN A 294 6.41 22.26 -1.50
C GLN A 294 5.37 21.15 -1.37
N ALA A 295 4.70 20.81 -2.48
CA ALA A 295 3.65 19.81 -2.49
C ALA A 295 4.19 18.42 -2.13
N MET A 296 5.30 18.01 -2.73
CA MET A 296 5.96 16.73 -2.46
C MET A 296 6.29 16.58 -0.97
N MET A 297 6.89 17.59 -0.34
CA MET A 297 7.21 17.57 1.09
C MET A 297 5.95 17.37 1.96
N GLN A 298 4.86 18.09 1.68
CA GLN A 298 3.62 17.99 2.45
C GLN A 298 2.78 16.73 2.17
N PHE A 299 3.15 15.94 1.17
CA PHE A 299 2.69 14.55 1.01
C PHE A 299 3.68 13.51 1.55
N GLY A 300 4.73 13.94 2.27
CA GLY A 300 5.74 13.05 2.85
C GLY A 300 6.74 12.49 1.83
N MET A 301 6.88 13.13 0.67
CA MET A 301 7.81 12.73 -0.38
C MET A 301 9.12 13.54 -0.30
N TYR A 302 10.23 12.92 -0.70
CA TYR A 302 11.50 13.62 -0.88
C TYR A 302 11.40 14.57 -2.08
N VAL A 303 12.26 15.60 -2.14
CA VAL A 303 12.12 16.70 -3.11
C VAL A 303 13.28 16.75 -4.12
N PRO A 304 13.06 17.28 -5.34
CA PRO A 304 14.06 17.32 -6.40
C PRO A 304 15.02 18.52 -6.23
N ALA A 305 15.75 18.56 -5.12
CA ALA A 305 16.76 19.56 -4.80
C ALA A 305 17.99 18.90 -4.17
N ALA A 306 19.14 19.55 -4.23
CA ALA A 306 20.35 19.11 -3.51
C ALA A 306 20.17 19.31 -2.00
N GLU A 307 19.57 20.43 -1.59
CA GLU A 307 19.17 20.68 -0.21
C GLU A 307 17.83 21.43 -0.20
N ALA A 308 17.01 21.20 0.82
CA ALA A 308 15.73 21.88 0.96
C ALA A 308 15.35 22.10 2.43
N ARG A 309 14.95 23.33 2.76
CA ARG A 309 14.31 23.72 4.02
C ARG A 309 13.00 24.41 3.69
N ILE A 310 11.88 23.86 4.13
CA ILE A 310 10.57 24.25 3.63
C ILE A 310 9.63 24.45 4.81
N ALA A 311 9.02 25.63 4.94
CA ALA A 311 7.95 25.83 5.90
C ALA A 311 6.64 25.21 5.36
N PRO A 312 5.91 24.41 6.15
CA PRO A 312 4.59 23.94 5.76
C PRO A 312 3.63 25.10 5.47
N VAL A 313 2.78 24.96 4.46
CA VAL A 313 1.73 25.93 4.14
C VAL A 313 0.36 25.31 4.20
N ASP A 314 -0.67 26.14 4.44
CA ASP A 314 -2.04 25.66 4.44
C ASP A 314 -2.48 25.21 3.05
N GLU A 315 -2.15 25.99 2.02
CA GLU A 315 -2.60 25.79 0.64
C GLU A 315 -1.55 26.31 -0.35
N ILE A 316 -1.55 25.74 -1.56
CA ILE A 316 -0.78 26.24 -2.70
C ILE A 316 -1.77 26.81 -3.72
N LEU A 317 -1.66 28.12 -3.98
CA LEU A 317 -2.48 28.81 -4.97
C LEU A 317 -1.61 29.20 -6.16
N LEU A 318 -1.95 28.68 -7.35
CA LEU A 318 -1.25 29.00 -8.58
C LEU A 318 -2.17 29.82 -9.49
N SER A 319 -1.78 31.07 -9.75
CA SER A 319 -2.34 31.89 -10.82
C SER A 319 -1.25 32.06 -11.87
N ILE A 320 -1.24 31.15 -12.84
CA ILE A 320 -0.29 31.12 -13.94
C ILE A 320 -1.15 31.03 -15.20
N GLY A 321 -1.14 32.05 -16.07
CA GLY A 321 -1.73 31.91 -17.41
C GLY A 321 -0.86 30.99 -18.27
N ASP A 322 -1.38 30.18 -19.20
CA ASP A 322 -2.76 30.00 -19.68
C ASP A 322 -3.46 28.77 -19.07
#